data_AF-A0A960K034-F1
#
_entry.id   AF-A0A960K034-F1
#
_cell.length_a   1.000
_cell.length_b   1.000
_cell.length_c   1.000
_cell.angle_alpha   90.00
_cell.angle_beta   90.00
_cell.angle_gamma   90.00
#
_symmetry.space_group_name_H-M   'P 1'
#
loop_
_entity.id
_entity.type
_entity.pdbx_description
1 polymer ?
#
loop_
_entity_poly.entity_id
_entity_poly.type
_entity_poly.pdbx_seq_one_letter_code
_entity_poly.pdbx_strand_id
1 'polypeptide(L)'
;NDGYLLQYFQQAGIPVLGVEPAANVAAAAVEKGIPTRVQFFGEATAREMVAEGIRADLLLGNNVLAHVPGLNDFVAGMKLLLAEGGVLTMEFPHLLRLMEEGQFDTIYHEHYSYFSFRTVRQVFAHHGLTLFDVEELPTHGGSLRIFGRHEDDHAKAETNRVDELLEREEAVGLASTAAYDAFTELTLEVKRGLLRFLLEAKSEGCSVVGYGAPAKGNTLLNYCGIRTDFLDYTVDRSPHKQGCFLPGTRIPIHGPEKIFETRPDYVLILPWNLKAEIMEQMAGIREWGGRFVVAVPKTQVLP
;
A
#
# COMPACT_ATOMS: atom_id res chain seq x y z
N ASN A 1 12.90 6.28 1.72
CA ASN A 1 12.00 7.29 1.11
C ASN A 1 12.56 8.67 1.45
N ASP A 2 11.79 9.75 1.38
CA ASP A 2 12.20 11.15 1.57
C ASP A 2 12.53 11.54 3.03
N GLY A 3 12.74 10.57 3.91
CA GLY A 3 13.01 10.76 5.34
C GLY A 3 11.79 11.11 6.21
N TYR A 4 10.56 11.09 5.67
CA TYR A 4 9.37 11.59 6.39
C TYR A 4 9.16 10.98 7.79
N LEU A 5 9.34 9.67 7.97
CA LEU A 5 9.19 9.05 9.29
C LEU A 5 10.38 9.38 10.21
N LEU A 6 11.61 9.28 9.68
CA LEU A 6 12.84 9.43 10.47
C LEU A 6 13.03 10.85 11.01
N GLN A 7 12.43 11.87 10.40
CA GLN A 7 12.48 13.24 10.90
C GLN A 7 11.94 13.36 12.33
N TYR A 8 10.91 12.59 12.69
CA TYR A 8 10.30 12.64 14.01
C TYR A 8 11.19 11.98 15.07
N PHE A 9 11.89 10.90 14.71
CA PHE A 9 12.90 10.28 15.57
C PHE A 9 14.07 11.24 15.81
N GLN A 10 14.56 11.91 14.76
CA GLN A 10 15.62 12.90 14.87
C GLN A 10 15.21 14.09 15.76
N GLN A 11 13.98 14.59 15.62
CA GLN A 11 13.44 15.66 16.48
C GLN A 11 13.36 15.23 17.96
N ALA A 12 13.14 13.93 18.22
CA ALA A 12 13.18 13.35 19.56
C ALA A 12 14.61 13.08 20.07
N GLY A 13 15.65 13.43 19.31
CA GLY A 13 17.05 13.21 19.69
C GLY A 13 17.52 11.76 19.53
N ILE A 14 16.77 10.92 18.81
CA ILE A 14 17.12 9.53 18.54
C ILE A 14 18.02 9.46 17.30
N PRO A 15 19.19 8.82 17.35
CA PRO A 15 20.02 8.60 16.17
C PRO A 15 19.27 7.80 15.11
N VAL A 16 19.34 8.24 13.85
CA VAL A 16 18.66 7.59 12.72
C VAL A 16 19.63 7.34 11.58
N LEU A 17 19.32 6.33 10.77
CA LEU A 17 19.98 6.07 9.50
C LEU A 17 18.96 5.43 8.54
N GLY A 18 18.76 6.04 7.38
CA GLY A 18 17.93 5.49 6.31
C GLY A 18 18.72 4.60 5.34
N VAL A 19 18.04 3.63 4.73
CA VAL A 19 18.53 2.88 3.56
C VAL A 19 17.47 3.03 2.47
N GLU A 20 17.81 3.66 1.34
CA GLU A 20 16.89 4.00 0.25
C GLU A 20 17.61 3.88 -1.10
N PRO A 21 17.28 2.89 -1.95
CA PRO A 21 17.97 2.68 -3.22
C PRO A 21 17.76 3.81 -4.25
N ALA A 22 16.66 4.56 -4.18
CA ALA A 22 16.38 5.64 -5.11
C ALA A 22 17.15 6.92 -4.75
N ALA A 23 18.28 7.15 -5.43
CA ALA A 23 19.19 8.27 -5.17
C ALA A 23 18.51 9.65 -5.12
N ASN A 24 17.57 9.91 -6.04
CA ASN A 24 16.81 11.15 -6.09
C ASN A 24 15.89 11.34 -4.87
N VAL A 25 15.33 10.26 -4.33
CA VAL A 25 14.47 10.30 -3.14
C VAL A 25 15.32 10.40 -1.87
N ALA A 26 16.44 9.68 -1.82
CA ALA A 26 17.41 9.76 -0.72
C ALA A 26 17.97 11.19 -0.56
N ALA A 27 18.20 11.90 -1.67
CA ALA A 27 18.63 13.30 -1.64
C ALA A 27 17.66 14.20 -0.84
N ALA A 28 16.36 14.02 -1.02
CA ALA A 28 15.35 14.78 -0.26
C ALA A 28 15.37 14.46 1.25
N ALA A 29 15.72 13.23 1.63
CA ALA A 29 15.92 12.86 3.04
C ALA A 29 17.17 13.56 3.63
N VAL A 30 18.28 13.57 2.87
CA VAL A 30 19.53 14.23 3.27
C VAL A 30 19.37 15.74 3.41
N GLU A 31 18.60 16.38 2.53
CA GLU A 31 18.26 17.82 2.63
C GLU A 31 17.50 18.15 3.93
N LYS A 32 16.71 17.20 4.45
CA LYS A 32 16.05 17.33 5.76
C LYS A 32 16.97 16.99 6.93
N GLY A 33 18.26 16.74 6.69
CA GLY A 33 19.23 16.36 7.70
C GLY A 33 19.18 14.88 8.10
N ILE A 34 18.48 14.02 7.34
CA ILE A 34 18.37 12.59 7.63
C ILE A 34 19.48 11.82 6.89
N PRO A 35 20.49 11.28 7.60
CA PRO A 35 21.53 10.48 6.95
C PRO A 35 20.90 9.25 6.29
N THR A 36 21.21 9.03 5.02
CA THR A 36 20.57 7.99 4.20
C THR A 36 21.60 7.33 3.27
N ARG A 37 21.67 6.00 3.26
CA ARG A 37 22.49 5.20 2.33
C ARG A 37 21.71 4.90 1.07
N VAL A 38 22.34 5.17 -0.09
CA VAL A 38 21.76 4.86 -1.40
C VAL A 38 22.10 3.44 -1.81
N GLN A 39 21.41 2.47 -1.22
CA GLN A 39 21.64 1.04 -1.42
C GLN A 39 20.32 0.28 -1.27
N PHE A 40 20.24 -0.90 -1.90
CA PHE A 40 19.23 -1.89 -1.52
C PHE A 40 19.63 -2.52 -0.18
N PHE A 41 18.64 -2.87 0.64
CA PHE A 41 18.88 -3.57 1.91
C PHE A 41 18.85 -5.09 1.69
N GLY A 42 19.78 -5.78 2.33
CA GLY A 42 20.02 -7.23 2.22
C GLY A 42 21.19 -7.65 3.10
N GLU A 43 21.61 -8.91 3.04
CA GLU A 43 22.71 -9.42 3.88
C GLU A 43 24.02 -8.67 3.67
N ALA A 44 24.37 -8.38 2.41
CA ALA A 44 25.63 -7.69 2.08
C ALA A 44 25.68 -6.30 2.75
N THR A 45 24.65 -5.48 2.53
CA THR A 45 24.51 -4.15 3.14
C THR A 45 24.51 -4.23 4.66
N ALA A 46 23.80 -5.21 5.25
CA ALA A 46 23.79 -5.40 6.69
C ALA A 46 25.19 -5.74 7.24
N ARG A 47 25.95 -6.62 6.57
CA ARG A 47 27.33 -6.98 6.96
C ARG A 47 28.28 -5.78 6.89
N GLU A 48 28.17 -4.95 5.86
CA GLU A 48 28.94 -3.70 5.74
C GLU A 48 28.66 -2.77 6.93
N MET A 49 27.37 -2.48 7.19
CA MET A 49 26.95 -1.65 8.33
C MET A 49 27.44 -2.22 9.67
N VAL A 50 27.35 -3.53 9.83
CA VAL A 50 27.81 -4.24 11.01
C VAL A 50 29.32 -4.09 11.23
N ALA A 51 30.11 -4.17 10.16
CA ALA A 51 31.57 -4.02 10.19
C ALA A 51 31.99 -2.58 10.52
N GLU A 52 31.15 -1.60 10.18
CA GLU A 52 31.30 -0.19 10.57
C GLU A 52 30.88 0.08 12.03
N GLY A 53 30.46 -0.95 12.77
CA GLY A 53 30.03 -0.81 14.17
C GLY A 53 28.57 -0.38 14.33
N ILE A 54 27.77 -0.40 13.26
CA ILE A 54 26.36 -0.05 13.32
C ILE A 54 25.54 -1.27 13.76
N ARG A 55 24.64 -1.04 14.71
CA ARG A 55 23.56 -1.94 15.13
C ARG A 55 22.32 -1.10 15.41
N ALA A 56 21.15 -1.71 15.29
CA ALA A 56 19.88 -1.02 15.49
C ALA A 56 19.12 -1.59 16.69
N ASP A 57 18.85 -0.76 17.70
CA ASP A 57 17.92 -1.10 18.80
C ASP A 57 16.48 -1.19 18.28
N LEU A 58 16.17 -0.41 17.24
CA LEU A 58 14.92 -0.45 16.49
C LEU A 58 15.24 -0.51 15.00
N LEU A 59 14.84 -1.60 14.33
CA LEU A 59 14.87 -1.71 12.88
C LEU A 59 13.44 -1.61 12.35
N LEU A 60 13.17 -0.64 11.47
CA LEU A 60 11.81 -0.40 10.99
C LEU A 60 11.73 -0.34 9.46
N GLY A 61 10.60 -0.78 8.91
CA GLY A 61 10.29 -0.65 7.48
C GLY A 61 8.80 -0.60 7.21
N ASN A 62 8.33 0.49 6.61
CA ASN A 62 6.91 0.66 6.25
C ASN A 62 6.71 0.51 4.75
N ASN A 63 5.78 -0.36 4.37
CA ASN A 63 5.39 -0.65 2.99
C ASN A 63 6.55 -1.07 2.08
N VAL A 64 7.62 -1.65 2.62
CA VAL A 64 8.77 -2.11 1.83
C VAL A 64 8.81 -3.62 1.68
N LEU A 65 8.40 -4.40 2.69
CA LEU A 65 8.54 -5.86 2.69
C LEU A 65 7.90 -6.52 1.45
N ALA A 66 6.71 -6.06 1.07
CA ALA A 66 5.96 -6.55 -0.10
C ALA A 66 6.62 -6.24 -1.46
N HIS A 67 7.59 -5.33 -1.49
CA HIS A 67 8.27 -4.87 -2.70
C HIS A 67 9.63 -5.55 -2.92
N VAL A 68 10.09 -6.39 -1.97
CA VAL A 68 11.43 -7.00 -2.03
C VAL A 68 11.36 -8.36 -2.73
N PRO A 69 11.96 -8.53 -3.93
CA PRO A 69 11.98 -9.83 -4.60
C PRO A 69 12.84 -10.85 -3.82
N GLY A 70 13.95 -10.39 -3.24
CA GLY A 70 14.87 -11.18 -2.43
C GLY A 70 14.45 -11.25 -0.96
N LEU A 71 13.23 -11.71 -0.67
CA LEU A 71 12.64 -11.67 0.69
C LEU A 71 13.54 -12.31 1.76
N ASN A 72 14.14 -13.46 1.47
CA ASN A 72 15.02 -14.15 2.42
C ASN A 72 16.31 -13.37 2.69
N ASP A 73 16.94 -12.80 1.66
CA ASP A 73 18.14 -11.95 1.81
C ASP A 73 17.83 -10.68 2.64
N PHE A 74 16.65 -10.09 2.41
CA PHE A 74 16.19 -8.95 3.18
C PHE A 74 16.02 -9.27 4.67
N VAL A 75 15.30 -10.36 4.99
CA VAL A 75 15.04 -10.76 6.39
C VAL A 75 16.33 -11.26 7.08
N ALA A 76 17.22 -11.95 6.37
CA ALA A 76 18.54 -12.31 6.88
C ALA A 76 19.38 -11.06 7.20
N GLY A 77 19.34 -10.03 6.34
CA GLY A 77 19.94 -8.72 6.63
C GLY A 77 19.38 -8.07 7.89
N MET A 78 18.06 -8.17 8.11
CA MET A 78 17.42 -7.65 9.33
C MET A 78 17.93 -8.36 10.58
N LYS A 79 18.04 -9.70 10.54
CA LYS A 79 18.60 -10.51 11.65
C LYS A 79 20.03 -10.09 11.99
N LEU A 80 20.87 -9.78 10.99
CA LEU A 80 22.27 -9.40 11.19
C LEU A 80 22.42 -8.00 11.80
N LEU A 81 21.59 -7.04 11.38
CA LEU A 81 21.71 -5.64 11.78
C LEU A 81 21.04 -5.33 13.12
N LEU A 82 20.02 -6.10 13.51
CA LEU A 82 19.31 -5.94 14.77
C LEU A 82 20.26 -6.14 15.96
N ALA A 83 20.23 -5.22 16.92
CA ALA A 83 21.02 -5.32 18.15
C ALA A 83 20.49 -6.42 19.07
N GLU A 84 21.34 -6.90 19.98
CA GLU A 84 20.89 -7.76 21.08
C GLU A 84 19.81 -7.04 21.90
N GLY A 85 18.68 -7.70 22.12
CA GLY A 85 17.52 -7.10 22.79
C GLY A 85 16.75 -6.06 21.94
N GLY A 86 17.16 -5.80 20.70
CA GLY A 86 16.48 -4.90 19.78
C GLY A 86 15.11 -5.42 19.30
N VAL A 87 14.33 -4.51 18.72
CA VAL A 87 13.02 -4.81 18.12
C VAL A 87 13.05 -4.49 16.63
N LEU A 88 12.54 -5.40 15.81
CA LEU A 88 12.21 -5.08 14.42
C LEU A 88 10.71 -4.79 14.30
N THR A 89 10.33 -3.89 13.41
CA THR A 89 8.93 -3.65 13.05
C THR A 89 8.76 -3.45 11.56
N MET A 90 7.76 -4.11 10.98
CA MET A 90 7.44 -3.99 9.55
C MET A 90 5.96 -3.72 9.38
N GLU A 91 5.62 -2.76 8.54
CA GLU A 91 4.24 -2.49 8.12
C GLU A 91 4.03 -2.90 6.66
N PHE A 92 2.96 -3.64 6.37
CA PHE A 92 2.59 -4.03 5.01
C PHE A 92 1.07 -4.33 4.90
N PRO A 93 0.47 -4.20 3.70
CA PRO A 93 -0.94 -4.55 3.49
C PRO A 93 -1.24 -6.01 3.85
N HIS A 94 -2.38 -6.23 4.51
CA HIS A 94 -2.77 -7.55 4.98
C HIS A 94 -3.53 -8.33 3.90
N LEU A 95 -3.07 -9.54 3.57
CA LEU A 95 -3.72 -10.40 2.57
C LEU A 95 -5.21 -10.65 2.91
N LEU A 96 -5.53 -10.87 4.19
CA LEU A 96 -6.91 -11.11 4.59
C LEU A 96 -7.81 -9.91 4.23
N ARG A 97 -7.39 -8.68 4.56
CA ARG A 97 -8.16 -7.46 4.24
C ARG A 97 -8.28 -7.24 2.74
N LEU A 98 -7.20 -7.49 2.00
CA LEU A 98 -7.22 -7.44 0.53
C LEU A 98 -8.32 -8.36 -0.02
N MET A 99 -8.39 -9.61 0.48
CA MET A 99 -9.35 -10.61 0.02
C MET A 99 -10.78 -10.30 0.48
N GLU A 100 -10.99 -9.95 1.75
CA GLU A 100 -12.30 -9.60 2.31
C GLU A 100 -12.92 -8.39 1.62
N GLU A 101 -12.10 -7.39 1.28
CA GLU A 101 -12.55 -6.13 0.69
C GLU A 101 -12.40 -6.09 -0.85
N GLY A 102 -12.06 -7.21 -1.50
CA GLY A 102 -11.99 -7.25 -2.97
C GLY A 102 -10.96 -6.27 -3.56
N GLN A 103 -9.88 -5.98 -2.86
CA GLN A 103 -8.88 -4.97 -3.22
C GLN A 103 -7.88 -5.47 -4.27
N PHE A 104 -8.37 -6.17 -5.30
CA PHE A 104 -7.53 -6.74 -6.37
C PHE A 104 -6.76 -5.67 -7.16
N ASP A 105 -7.20 -4.41 -7.10
CA ASP A 105 -6.52 -3.29 -7.74
C ASP A 105 -5.16 -3.00 -7.08
N THR A 106 -4.94 -3.46 -5.85
CA THR A 106 -3.63 -3.45 -5.21
C THR A 106 -2.66 -4.50 -5.79
N ILE A 107 -3.09 -5.33 -6.74
CA ILE A 107 -2.25 -6.32 -7.41
C ILE A 107 -1.57 -5.69 -8.64
N TYR A 108 -0.29 -5.35 -8.53
CA TYR A 108 0.52 -4.78 -9.63
C TYR A 108 2.01 -5.10 -9.48
N HIS A 109 2.80 -4.82 -10.51
CA HIS A 109 4.19 -5.27 -10.65
C HIS A 109 5.14 -4.88 -9.49
N GLU A 110 4.90 -3.77 -8.79
CA GLU A 110 5.75 -3.37 -7.67
C GLU A 110 5.44 -4.18 -6.39
N HIS A 111 4.22 -4.70 -6.25
CA HIS A 111 3.83 -5.61 -5.18
C HIS A 111 4.17 -7.05 -5.57
N TYR A 112 5.40 -7.47 -5.24
CA TYR A 112 5.88 -8.83 -5.47
C TYR A 112 5.20 -9.86 -4.58
N SER A 113 4.74 -9.46 -3.38
CA SER A 113 4.16 -10.37 -2.40
C SER A 113 2.96 -9.76 -1.68
N TYR A 114 2.00 -10.62 -1.33
CA TYR A 114 0.80 -10.28 -0.56
C TYR A 114 0.78 -11.19 0.66
N PHE A 115 0.96 -10.60 1.84
CA PHE A 115 1.34 -11.35 3.02
C PHE A 115 0.16 -11.61 3.95
N SER A 116 -0.04 -12.89 4.29
CA SER A 116 -0.71 -13.27 5.54
C SER A 116 0.28 -13.17 6.69
N PHE A 117 -0.25 -13.01 7.91
CA PHE A 117 0.56 -13.06 9.12
C PHE A 117 1.22 -14.42 9.29
N ARG A 118 0.51 -15.51 9.01
CA ARG A 118 1.06 -16.87 9.05
C ARG A 118 2.30 -17.03 8.17
N THR A 119 2.25 -16.57 6.92
CA THR A 119 3.38 -16.67 5.99
C THR A 119 4.57 -15.84 6.48
N VAL A 120 4.33 -14.60 6.94
CA VAL A 120 5.44 -13.76 7.42
C VAL A 120 6.05 -14.30 8.71
N ARG A 121 5.24 -14.87 9.62
CA ARG A 121 5.75 -15.57 10.81
C ARG A 121 6.68 -16.72 10.43
N GLN A 122 6.33 -17.52 9.42
CA GLN A 122 7.19 -18.61 8.93
C GLN A 122 8.50 -18.11 8.32
N VAL A 123 8.44 -17.05 7.51
CA VAL A 123 9.64 -16.45 6.90
C VAL A 123 10.58 -15.91 7.97
N PHE A 124 10.07 -15.17 8.96
CA PHE A 124 10.90 -14.61 10.02
C PHE A 124 11.49 -15.70 10.92
N ALA A 125 10.69 -16.72 11.28
CA ALA A 125 11.17 -17.87 12.07
C ALA A 125 12.30 -18.62 11.36
N HIS A 126 12.24 -18.76 10.02
CA HIS A 126 13.31 -19.38 9.24
C HIS A 126 14.67 -18.68 9.41
N HIS A 127 14.68 -17.39 9.73
CA HIS A 127 15.88 -16.57 9.96
C HIS A 127 16.20 -16.33 11.44
N GLY A 128 15.64 -17.13 12.35
CA GLY A 128 15.89 -17.02 13.80
C GLY A 128 15.33 -15.73 14.41
N LEU A 129 14.18 -15.28 13.91
CA LEU A 129 13.42 -14.15 14.41
C LEU A 129 12.01 -14.60 14.82
N THR A 130 11.59 -14.23 16.03
CA THR A 130 10.24 -14.51 16.53
C THR A 130 9.38 -13.26 16.40
N LEU A 131 8.21 -13.38 15.78
CA LEU A 131 7.19 -12.32 15.79
C LEU A 131 6.37 -12.44 17.07
N PHE A 132 6.52 -11.48 17.97
CA PHE A 132 5.91 -11.54 19.31
C PHE A 132 4.67 -10.66 19.46
N ASP A 133 4.44 -9.72 18.55
CA ASP A 133 3.23 -8.89 18.57
C ASP A 133 2.82 -8.45 17.15
N VAL A 134 1.56 -8.04 17.00
CA VAL A 134 0.99 -7.57 15.74
C VAL A 134 -0.14 -6.56 15.95
N GLU A 135 -0.06 -5.43 15.25
CA GLU A 135 -1.10 -4.41 15.18
C GLU A 135 -1.82 -4.46 13.83
N GLU A 136 -3.15 -4.37 13.85
CA GLU A 136 -3.95 -4.11 12.64
C GLU A 136 -4.15 -2.61 12.49
N LEU A 137 -3.84 -2.09 11.31
CA LEU A 137 -3.91 -0.66 10.99
C LEU A 137 -4.89 -0.43 9.83
N PRO A 138 -5.67 0.66 9.84
CA PRO A 138 -6.57 1.00 8.72
C PRO A 138 -5.83 1.53 7.48
N THR A 139 -4.52 1.76 7.58
CA THR A 139 -3.71 2.32 6.50
C THR A 139 -3.72 1.41 5.27
N HIS A 140 -3.70 2.03 4.09
CA HIS A 140 -3.66 1.34 2.79
C HIS A 140 -4.77 0.31 2.52
N GLY A 141 -5.92 0.42 3.20
CA GLY A 141 -7.02 -0.53 3.06
C GLY A 141 -6.96 -1.71 4.05
N GLY A 142 -6.11 -1.62 5.08
CA GLY A 142 -5.90 -2.68 6.03
C GLY A 142 -4.47 -3.22 5.94
N SER A 143 -3.68 -2.92 6.96
CA SER A 143 -2.28 -3.32 7.05
C SER A 143 -2.01 -4.04 8.36
N LEU A 144 -0.97 -4.85 8.38
CA LEU A 144 -0.37 -5.35 9.61
C LEU A 144 0.88 -4.55 9.91
N ARG A 145 1.09 -4.21 11.18
CA ARG A 145 2.40 -3.88 11.72
C ARG A 145 2.84 -5.01 12.64
N ILE A 146 3.87 -5.72 12.25
CA ILE A 146 4.45 -6.81 13.05
C ILE A 146 5.58 -6.29 13.92
N PHE A 147 5.82 -6.97 15.04
CA PHE A 147 6.96 -6.73 15.91
C PHE A 147 7.72 -8.04 16.10
N GLY A 148 9.03 -7.99 15.84
CA GLY A 148 9.90 -9.15 15.93
C GLY A 148 11.10 -8.92 16.84
N ARG A 149 11.66 -10.02 17.32
CA ARG A 149 12.84 -10.10 18.17
C ARG A 149 13.74 -11.25 17.72
N HIS A 150 14.96 -11.31 18.23
CA HIS A 150 15.75 -12.53 18.13
C HIS A 150 15.06 -13.70 18.84
N GLU A 151 15.15 -14.90 18.28
CA GLU A 151 14.54 -16.12 18.85
C GLU A 151 15.02 -16.41 20.29
N ASP A 152 16.30 -16.14 20.59
CA ASP A 152 16.91 -16.37 21.90
C ASP A 152 16.60 -15.25 22.93
N ASP A 153 16.03 -14.12 22.49
CA ASP A 153 15.60 -13.07 23.41
C ASP A 153 14.25 -13.47 23.99
N HIS A 154 14.21 -13.96 25.22
CA HIS A 154 12.97 -14.37 25.89
C HIS A 154 12.24 -13.25 26.67
N ALA A 155 12.78 -12.03 26.71
CA ALA A 155 12.24 -10.95 27.54
C ALA A 155 10.89 -10.38 27.04
N LYS A 156 10.57 -10.58 25.76
CA LYS A 156 9.38 -10.01 25.09
C LYS A 156 8.38 -11.12 24.70
N ALA A 157 7.56 -11.56 25.66
CA ALA A 157 6.60 -12.66 25.44
C ALA A 157 5.67 -12.41 24.24
N GLU A 158 5.26 -13.48 23.56
CA GLU A 158 4.23 -13.39 22.52
C GLU A 158 2.92 -12.90 23.13
N THR A 159 2.27 -11.93 22.49
CA THR A 159 0.98 -11.40 22.92
C THR A 159 -0.16 -12.26 22.39
N ASN A 160 -1.31 -12.25 23.06
CA ASN A 160 -2.51 -12.96 22.59
C ASN A 160 -2.96 -12.51 21.18
N ARG A 161 -2.56 -11.32 20.73
CA ARG A 161 -2.90 -10.77 19.41
C ARG A 161 -2.33 -11.63 18.28
N VAL A 162 -1.19 -12.29 18.52
CA VAL A 162 -0.57 -13.25 17.59
C VAL A 162 -1.51 -14.43 17.35
N ASP A 163 -1.96 -15.08 18.42
CA ASP A 163 -2.85 -16.24 18.33
C ASP A 163 -4.22 -15.87 17.76
N GLU A 164 -4.81 -14.77 18.23
CA GLU A 164 -6.10 -14.26 17.73
C GLU A 164 -6.09 -13.96 16.22
N LEU A 165 -4.97 -13.45 15.69
CA LEU A 165 -4.84 -13.20 14.25
C LEU A 165 -4.65 -14.50 13.46
N LEU A 166 -3.85 -15.43 13.97
CA LEU A 166 -3.65 -16.75 13.32
C LEU A 166 -4.95 -17.55 13.27
N GLU A 167 -5.74 -17.55 14.34
CA GLU A 167 -7.05 -18.20 14.39
C GLU A 167 -8.02 -17.59 13.36
N ARG A 168 -8.01 -16.27 13.19
CA ARG A 168 -8.84 -15.61 12.16
C ARG A 168 -8.39 -15.96 10.74
N GLU A 169 -7.08 -15.97 10.46
CA GLU A 169 -6.57 -16.39 9.15
C GLU A 169 -6.89 -17.86 8.83
N GLU A 170 -6.84 -18.73 9.84
CA GLU A 170 -7.21 -20.15 9.71
C GLU A 170 -8.72 -20.31 9.47
N ALA A 171 -9.55 -19.57 10.21
CA ALA A 171 -11.01 -19.63 10.06
C ALA A 171 -11.49 -19.20 8.67
N VAL A 172 -10.80 -18.25 8.04
CA VAL A 172 -11.06 -17.83 6.64
C VAL A 172 -10.47 -18.82 5.63
N GLY A 173 -9.57 -19.70 6.06
CA GLY A 173 -8.99 -20.74 5.22
C GLY A 173 -7.96 -20.21 4.24
N LEU A 174 -7.15 -19.20 4.61
CA LEU A 174 -6.11 -18.62 3.76
C LEU A 174 -5.04 -19.63 3.29
N ALA A 175 -4.96 -20.78 3.96
CA ALA A 175 -4.11 -21.92 3.57
C ALA A 175 -4.76 -22.87 2.56
N SER A 176 -5.98 -22.58 2.09
CA SER A 176 -6.75 -23.40 1.14
C SER A 176 -7.04 -22.65 -0.15
N THR A 177 -7.16 -23.35 -1.27
CA THR A 177 -7.51 -22.74 -2.58
C THR A 177 -8.93 -22.15 -2.58
N ALA A 178 -9.84 -22.70 -1.78
CA ALA A 178 -11.24 -22.27 -1.73
C ALA A 178 -11.40 -20.79 -1.37
N ALA A 179 -10.55 -20.26 -0.49
CA ALA A 179 -10.56 -18.83 -0.15
C ALA A 179 -10.20 -17.95 -1.36
N TYR A 180 -9.27 -18.40 -2.21
CA TYR A 180 -8.85 -17.68 -3.41
C TYR A 180 -9.86 -17.80 -4.56
N ASP A 181 -10.56 -18.93 -4.65
CA ASP A 181 -11.69 -19.08 -5.57
C ASP A 181 -12.82 -18.11 -5.21
N ALA A 182 -13.15 -17.97 -3.92
CA ALA A 182 -14.12 -17.00 -3.44
C ALA A 182 -13.69 -15.55 -3.72
N PHE A 183 -12.41 -15.23 -3.52
CA PHE A 183 -11.85 -13.91 -3.86
C PHE A 183 -11.91 -13.62 -5.38
N THR A 184 -11.77 -14.63 -6.22
CA THR A 184 -11.93 -14.51 -7.67
C THR A 184 -13.35 -14.10 -8.02
N GLU A 185 -14.36 -14.74 -7.43
CA GLU A 185 -15.76 -14.38 -7.66
C GLU A 185 -16.09 -12.96 -7.16
N LEU A 186 -15.55 -12.56 -5.99
CA LEU A 186 -15.69 -11.18 -5.50
C LEU A 186 -15.07 -10.16 -6.46
N THR A 187 -13.88 -10.45 -6.99
CA THR A 187 -13.21 -9.60 -8.00
C THR A 187 -14.07 -9.45 -9.27
N LEU A 188 -14.68 -10.54 -9.72
CA LEU A 188 -15.60 -10.52 -10.85
C LEU A 188 -16.88 -9.72 -10.56
N GLU A 189 -17.42 -9.80 -9.34
CA GLU A 189 -18.56 -8.99 -8.92
C GLU A 189 -18.24 -7.50 -8.96
N VAL A 190 -17.10 -7.09 -8.40
CA VAL A 190 -16.64 -5.69 -8.43
C VAL A 190 -16.49 -5.19 -9.86
N LYS A 191 -15.85 -5.97 -10.74
CA LYS A 191 -15.71 -5.64 -12.16
C LYS A 191 -17.06 -5.46 -12.84
N ARG A 192 -17.98 -6.42 -12.66
CA ARG A 192 -19.32 -6.39 -13.26
C ARG A 192 -20.15 -5.21 -12.73
N GLY A 193 -20.03 -4.89 -11.44
CA GLY A 193 -20.68 -3.75 -10.80
C GLY A 193 -20.23 -2.42 -11.40
N LEU A 194 -18.91 -2.23 -11.54
CA LEU A 194 -18.35 -1.00 -12.09
C LEU A 194 -18.73 -0.83 -13.57
N LEU A 195 -18.62 -1.88 -14.37
CA LEU A 195 -18.98 -1.83 -15.79
C LEU A 195 -20.47 -1.55 -16.00
N ARG A 196 -21.34 -2.14 -15.16
CA ARG A 196 -22.78 -1.86 -15.21
C ARG A 196 -23.07 -0.39 -14.96
N PHE A 197 -22.51 0.16 -13.89
CA PHE A 197 -22.64 1.59 -13.56
C PHE A 197 -22.16 2.48 -14.72
N LEU A 198 -21.00 2.20 -15.29
CA LEU A 198 -20.43 3.01 -16.38
C LEU A 198 -21.28 2.93 -17.66
N LEU A 199 -21.81 1.74 -18.00
CA LEU A 199 -22.71 1.56 -19.13
C LEU A 199 -24.02 2.33 -18.94
N GLU A 200 -24.63 2.23 -17.75
CA GLU A 200 -25.85 2.96 -17.40
C GLU A 200 -25.62 4.48 -17.51
N ALA A 201 -24.58 5.01 -16.86
CA ALA A 201 -24.23 6.42 -16.91
C ALA A 201 -24.02 6.91 -18.36
N LYS A 202 -23.28 6.15 -19.19
CA LYS A 202 -23.08 6.53 -20.61
C LYS A 202 -24.36 6.45 -21.43
N SER A 203 -25.25 5.49 -21.15
CA SER A 203 -26.54 5.38 -21.84
C SER A 203 -27.51 6.53 -21.51
N GLU A 204 -27.38 7.10 -20.31
CA GLU A 204 -28.10 8.29 -19.86
C GLU A 204 -27.47 9.60 -20.37
N GLY A 205 -26.34 9.53 -21.07
CA GLY A 205 -25.60 10.68 -21.56
C GLY A 205 -24.79 11.39 -20.48
N CYS A 206 -24.60 10.77 -19.31
CA CYS A 206 -23.79 11.34 -18.22
C CYS A 206 -22.29 11.31 -18.56
N SER A 207 -21.61 12.36 -18.10
CA SER A 207 -20.16 12.48 -18.11
C SER A 207 -19.54 11.80 -16.88
N VAL A 208 -18.46 11.05 -17.09
CA VAL A 208 -17.77 10.32 -16.01
C VAL A 208 -16.28 10.56 -16.15
N VAL A 209 -15.64 10.99 -15.06
CA VAL A 209 -14.21 11.31 -15.01
C VAL A 209 -13.56 10.63 -13.80
N GLY A 210 -12.24 10.50 -13.82
CA GLY A 210 -11.47 9.94 -12.71
C GLY A 210 -10.94 11.02 -11.76
N TYR A 211 -10.76 10.65 -10.50
CA TYR A 211 -9.93 11.37 -9.55
C TYR A 211 -8.78 10.48 -9.08
N GLY A 212 -7.57 11.03 -9.16
CA GLY A 212 -6.29 10.37 -8.90
C GLY A 212 -5.76 9.58 -10.11
N ALA A 213 -4.46 9.40 -10.15
CA ALA A 213 -3.76 8.48 -11.05
C ALA A 213 -2.83 7.54 -10.26
N PRO A 214 -3.32 6.77 -9.27
CA PRO A 214 -2.49 5.86 -8.48
C PRO A 214 -2.15 4.59 -9.28
N ALA A 215 -1.08 3.88 -8.90
CA ALA A 215 -0.71 2.60 -9.51
C ALA A 215 -1.89 1.60 -9.51
N LYS A 216 -2.56 1.44 -8.37
CA LYS A 216 -3.75 0.58 -8.24
C LYS A 216 -4.91 0.92 -9.17
N GLY A 217 -5.13 2.22 -9.42
CA GLY A 217 -6.15 2.68 -10.36
C GLY A 217 -5.90 2.15 -11.77
N ASN A 218 -4.64 1.99 -12.16
CA ASN A 218 -4.29 1.42 -13.45
C ASN A 218 -4.59 -0.08 -13.53
N THR A 219 -4.37 -0.85 -12.46
CA THR A 219 -4.79 -2.26 -12.41
C THR A 219 -6.31 -2.37 -12.60
N LEU A 220 -7.08 -1.62 -11.82
CA LEU A 220 -8.55 -1.62 -11.92
C LEU A 220 -9.01 -1.33 -13.36
N LEU A 221 -8.55 -0.22 -13.93
CA LEU A 221 -9.02 0.22 -15.25
C LEU A 221 -8.58 -0.73 -16.37
N ASN A 222 -7.34 -1.22 -16.35
CA ASN A 222 -6.86 -2.19 -17.35
C ASN A 222 -7.59 -3.54 -17.23
N TYR A 223 -7.75 -4.07 -16.02
CA TYR A 223 -8.46 -5.34 -15.79
C TYR A 223 -9.94 -5.27 -16.23
N CYS A 224 -10.59 -4.14 -15.98
CA CYS A 224 -11.97 -3.90 -16.39
C CYS A 224 -12.11 -3.52 -17.87
N GLY A 225 -11.02 -3.18 -18.57
CA GLY A 225 -11.04 -2.73 -19.96
C GLY A 225 -11.63 -1.34 -20.16
N ILE A 226 -11.55 -0.48 -19.14
CA ILE A 226 -12.13 0.88 -19.13
C ILE A 226 -11.18 1.84 -19.85
N ARG A 227 -11.66 2.53 -20.89
CA ARG A 227 -10.91 3.52 -21.66
C ARG A 227 -11.70 4.84 -21.74
N THR A 228 -11.32 5.70 -22.67
CA THR A 228 -11.93 7.02 -22.89
C THR A 228 -13.36 6.96 -23.43
N ASP A 229 -13.86 5.79 -23.78
CA ASP A 229 -15.28 5.53 -24.06
C ASP A 229 -16.14 5.53 -22.78
N PHE A 230 -15.54 5.21 -21.63
CA PHE A 230 -16.19 5.20 -20.33
C PHE A 230 -15.72 6.32 -19.38
N LEU A 231 -14.43 6.66 -19.41
CA LEU A 231 -13.82 7.65 -18.50
C LEU A 231 -13.09 8.73 -19.30
N ASP A 232 -13.66 9.92 -19.37
CA ASP A 232 -13.25 10.93 -20.35
C ASP A 232 -11.81 11.43 -20.10
N TYR A 233 -11.46 11.60 -18.83
CA TYR A 233 -10.12 11.91 -18.33
C TYR A 233 -10.01 11.54 -16.85
N THR A 234 -8.81 11.65 -16.26
CA THR A 234 -8.63 11.68 -14.80
C THR A 234 -7.88 12.94 -14.37
N VAL A 235 -7.98 13.32 -13.10
CA VAL A 235 -7.16 14.39 -12.51
C VAL A 235 -6.19 13.83 -11.47
N ASP A 236 -5.04 14.46 -11.26
CA ASP A 236 -4.14 14.13 -10.14
C ASP A 236 -3.48 15.40 -9.61
N ARG A 237 -3.30 15.48 -8.29
CA ARG A 237 -2.64 16.63 -7.63
C ARG A 237 -1.15 16.70 -7.92
N SER A 238 -0.51 15.60 -8.28
CA SER A 238 0.91 15.54 -8.60
C SER A 238 1.19 16.23 -9.93
N PRO A 239 1.94 17.36 -9.96
CA PRO A 239 2.24 18.08 -11.19
C PRO A 239 3.02 17.22 -12.20
N HIS A 240 3.82 16.28 -11.72
CA HIS A 240 4.62 15.37 -12.56
C HIS A 240 3.78 14.40 -13.39
N LYS A 241 2.52 14.16 -13.03
CA LYS A 241 1.61 13.29 -13.79
C LYS A 241 0.73 14.06 -14.77
N GLN A 242 0.54 15.36 -14.57
CA GLN A 242 -0.36 16.17 -15.37
C GLN A 242 0.18 16.34 -16.80
N GLY A 243 -0.70 16.26 -17.79
CA GLY A 243 -0.32 16.24 -19.22
C GLY A 243 0.16 14.87 -19.72
N CYS A 244 0.33 13.88 -18.85
CA CYS A 244 0.60 12.50 -19.23
C CYS A 244 -0.70 11.69 -19.44
N PHE A 245 -0.54 10.39 -19.67
CA PHE A 245 -1.64 9.43 -19.85
C PHE A 245 -1.48 8.26 -18.89
N LEU A 246 -2.60 7.68 -18.45
CA LEU A 246 -2.59 6.44 -17.68
C LEU A 246 -2.01 5.28 -18.51
N PRO A 247 -1.15 4.43 -17.94
CA PRO A 247 -0.53 3.30 -18.64
C PRO A 247 -1.60 2.28 -19.08
N GLY A 248 -1.47 1.81 -20.33
CA GLY A 248 -2.36 0.82 -20.94
C GLY A 248 -3.70 1.38 -21.42
N THR A 249 -4.44 2.09 -20.56
CA THR A 249 -5.77 2.66 -20.88
C THR A 249 -5.68 3.93 -21.73
N ARG A 250 -4.57 4.67 -21.59
CA ARG A 250 -4.29 5.95 -22.27
C ARG A 250 -5.33 7.04 -22.00
N ILE A 251 -5.92 7.03 -20.81
CA ILE A 251 -6.80 8.11 -20.35
C ILE A 251 -5.93 9.32 -19.97
N PRO A 252 -6.22 10.54 -20.45
CA PRO A 252 -5.41 11.73 -20.17
C PRO A 252 -5.51 12.14 -18.69
N ILE A 253 -4.40 12.70 -18.17
CA ILE A 253 -4.29 13.17 -16.79
C ILE A 253 -4.23 14.71 -16.78
N HIS A 254 -5.14 15.35 -16.06
CA HIS A 254 -5.20 16.81 -15.90
C HIS A 254 -4.98 17.24 -14.44
N GLY A 255 -4.89 18.55 -14.20
CA GLY A 255 -4.95 19.10 -12.85
C GLY A 255 -6.38 19.09 -12.29
N PRO A 256 -6.56 19.12 -10.95
CA PRO A 256 -7.86 19.04 -10.30
C PRO A 256 -8.87 20.12 -10.73
N GLU A 257 -8.38 21.30 -11.11
CA GLU A 257 -9.19 22.42 -11.62
C GLU A 257 -10.08 22.00 -12.81
N LYS A 258 -9.65 21.00 -13.58
CA LYS A 258 -10.40 20.52 -14.74
C LYS A 258 -11.80 20.03 -14.40
N ILE A 259 -11.99 19.45 -13.22
CA ILE A 259 -13.31 18.99 -12.74
C ILE A 259 -14.29 20.16 -12.61
N PHE A 260 -13.84 21.32 -12.13
CA PHE A 260 -14.69 22.48 -11.93
C PHE A 260 -15.02 23.20 -13.24
N GLU A 261 -14.14 23.09 -14.24
CA GLU A 261 -14.38 23.59 -15.60
C GLU A 261 -15.45 22.78 -16.34
N THR A 262 -15.38 21.45 -16.27
CA THR A 262 -16.22 20.54 -17.06
C THR A 262 -17.51 20.15 -16.35
N ARG A 263 -17.54 20.25 -15.00
CA ARG A 263 -18.68 19.93 -14.14
C ARG A 263 -19.28 18.54 -14.44
N PRO A 264 -18.49 17.46 -14.26
CA PRO A 264 -18.94 16.12 -14.60
C PRO A 264 -20.07 15.64 -13.69
N ASP A 265 -20.91 14.74 -14.20
CA ASP A 265 -22.00 14.12 -13.44
C ASP A 265 -21.45 13.14 -12.40
N TYR A 266 -20.38 12.41 -12.73
CA TYR A 266 -19.74 11.45 -11.85
C TYR A 266 -18.21 11.56 -11.83
N VAL A 267 -17.65 11.44 -10.62
CA VAL A 267 -16.20 11.39 -10.36
C VAL A 267 -15.84 10.06 -9.72
N LEU A 268 -15.20 9.17 -10.48
CA LEU A 268 -14.68 7.88 -10.02
C LEU A 268 -13.37 8.09 -9.23
N ILE A 269 -13.42 7.85 -7.93
CA ILE A 269 -12.25 7.95 -7.03
C ILE A 269 -11.40 6.68 -7.19
N LEU A 270 -10.28 6.78 -7.90
CA LEU A 270 -9.33 5.68 -8.07
C LEU A 270 -8.51 5.38 -6.80
N PRO A 271 -8.03 6.38 -6.02
CA PRO A 271 -7.43 6.14 -4.70
C PRO A 271 -8.53 6.08 -3.63
N TRP A 272 -9.38 5.06 -3.70
CA TRP A 272 -10.55 4.88 -2.81
C TRP A 272 -10.18 4.86 -1.32
N ASN A 273 -8.95 4.51 -0.95
CA ASN A 273 -8.44 4.56 0.41
C ASN A 273 -8.34 5.99 0.98
N LEU A 274 -8.43 7.02 0.12
CA LEU A 274 -8.45 8.44 0.48
C LEU A 274 -9.83 9.08 0.19
N LYS A 275 -10.89 8.28 0.00
CA LYS A 275 -12.20 8.78 -0.45
C LYS A 275 -12.74 9.92 0.41
N ALA A 276 -12.62 9.83 1.74
CA ALA A 276 -13.15 10.85 2.66
C ALA A 276 -12.44 12.20 2.46
N GLU A 277 -11.11 12.20 2.46
CA GLU A 277 -10.28 13.39 2.22
C GLU A 277 -10.56 13.99 0.84
N ILE A 278 -10.69 13.15 -0.19
CA ILE A 278 -10.95 13.59 -1.56
C ILE A 278 -12.34 14.21 -1.70
N MET A 279 -13.36 13.59 -1.10
CA MET A 279 -14.74 14.10 -1.10
C MET A 279 -14.88 15.42 -0.32
N GLU A 280 -14.02 15.65 0.68
CA GLU A 280 -13.92 16.93 1.39
C GLU A 280 -13.21 17.98 0.51
N GLN A 281 -12.05 17.65 -0.04
CA GLN A 281 -11.28 18.55 -0.91
C GLN A 281 -12.03 18.97 -2.17
N MET A 282 -12.88 18.08 -2.70
CA MET A 282 -13.67 18.31 -3.91
C MET A 282 -15.16 18.56 -3.60
N ALA A 283 -15.49 19.03 -2.40
CA ALA A 283 -16.88 19.21 -1.96
C ALA A 283 -17.72 20.11 -2.88
N GLY A 284 -17.09 21.05 -3.61
CA GLY A 284 -17.76 21.93 -4.58
C GLY A 284 -18.43 21.18 -5.73
N ILE A 285 -18.11 19.91 -5.97
CA ILE A 285 -18.81 19.04 -6.95
C ILE A 285 -20.33 18.99 -6.71
N ARG A 286 -20.74 19.12 -5.45
CA ARG A 286 -22.16 19.10 -5.05
C ARG A 286 -22.94 20.30 -5.57
N GLU A 287 -22.27 21.41 -5.90
CA GLU A 287 -22.94 22.65 -6.34
C GLU A 287 -23.66 22.50 -7.68
N TRP A 288 -23.20 21.59 -8.54
CA TRP A 288 -23.86 21.27 -9.81
C TRP A 288 -24.55 19.90 -9.79
N GLY A 289 -24.63 19.25 -8.62
CA GLY A 289 -25.25 17.93 -8.47
C GLY A 289 -24.36 16.76 -8.91
N GLY A 290 -23.06 16.98 -9.12
CA GLY A 290 -22.12 15.90 -9.40
C GLY A 290 -21.99 14.96 -8.20
N ARG A 291 -21.65 13.70 -8.47
CA ARG A 291 -21.55 12.63 -7.46
C ARG A 291 -20.22 11.91 -7.53
N PHE A 292 -19.79 11.34 -6.42
CA PHE A 292 -18.58 10.52 -6.37
C PHE A 292 -18.93 9.05 -6.59
N VAL A 293 -17.96 8.29 -7.07
CA VAL A 293 -18.10 6.84 -7.25
C VAL A 293 -16.86 6.16 -6.70
N VAL A 294 -17.04 5.09 -5.93
CA VAL A 294 -15.96 4.16 -5.56
C VAL A 294 -16.28 2.79 -6.15
N ALA A 295 -15.26 2.08 -6.64
CA ALA A 295 -15.45 0.76 -7.25
C ALA A 295 -15.29 -0.39 -6.24
N VAL A 296 -14.34 -0.26 -5.32
CA VAL A 296 -13.92 -1.27 -4.33
C VAL A 296 -14.40 -0.83 -2.93
N PRO A 297 -14.91 -1.74 -2.07
CA PRO A 297 -15.13 -3.18 -2.25
C PRO A 297 -16.39 -3.51 -3.08
N LYS A 298 -17.23 -2.52 -3.33
CA LYS A 298 -18.42 -2.62 -4.17
C LYS A 298 -18.68 -1.27 -4.80
N THR A 299 -19.21 -1.27 -6.02
CA THR A 299 -19.55 -0.03 -6.70
C THR A 299 -20.63 0.73 -5.92
N GLN A 300 -20.30 1.94 -5.50
CA GLN A 300 -21.18 2.82 -4.73
C GLN A 300 -21.13 4.23 -5.29
N VAL A 301 -22.31 4.81 -5.49
CA VAL A 301 -22.46 6.23 -5.80
C VAL A 301 -22.65 6.98 -4.48
N LEU A 302 -21.85 8.02 -4.29
CA LEU A 302 -21.77 8.82 -3.08
C LEU A 302 -22.12 10.28 -3.40
N PRO A 303 -22.71 11.01 -2.45
CA PRO A 303 -23.03 12.42 -2.63
C PRO A 303 -21.79 13.32 -2.64
#